data_AF-A0A937VJ91-F1
#
_entry.id   AF-A0A937VJ91-F1
#
_cell.length_a   1.000
_cell.length_b   1.000
_cell.length_c   1.000
_cell.angle_alpha   90.00
_cell.angle_beta   90.00
_cell.angle_gamma   90.00
#
_symmetry.space_group_name_H-M   'P 1'
#
loop_
_entity.id
_entity.type
_entity.pdbx_description
1 polymer ?
#
loop_
_entity_poly.entity_id
_entity_poly.type
_entity_poly.pdbx_seq_one_letter_code
_entity_poly.pdbx_strand_id
1 'polypeptide(L)' 'ADEQKPAPEGSVEAWGRSPENPVGGWYGLKKRLRGRFGVYVPPVLEALGLAEVEHGARNNRMRAI' A
#
# COMPACT_ATOMS: atom_id res chain seq x y z
N ALA A 1 -10.35 6.61 -2.93
CA ALA A 1 -9.51 7.36 -1.99
C ALA A 1 -9.43 8.80 -2.44
N ASP A 2 -9.54 9.75 -1.52
CA ASP A 2 -9.40 11.18 -1.83
C ASP A 2 -7.93 11.53 -2.02
N GLU A 3 -7.55 12.09 -3.17
CA GLU A 3 -6.16 12.43 -3.50
C GLU A 3 -5.63 13.60 -2.67
N GLN A 4 -6.53 14.45 -2.17
CA GLN A 4 -6.16 15.63 -1.39
C GLN A 4 -5.85 15.30 0.07
N LYS A 5 -6.22 14.10 0.53
CA LYS A 5 -6.02 13.68 1.92
C LYS A 5 -4.73 12.88 2.07
N PRO A 6 -3.98 13.02 3.18
CA PRO A 6 -2.84 12.16 3.49
C PRO A 6 -3.29 10.69 3.58
N ALA A 7 -2.37 9.76 3.30
CA ALA A 7 -2.64 8.33 3.49
C ALA A 7 -2.76 8.04 4.98
N PRO A 8 -3.68 7.15 5.40
CA PRO A 8 -3.77 6.78 6.80
C PRO A 8 -2.42 6.31 7.31
N GLU A 9 -1.94 6.89 8.41
CA GLU A 9 -0.67 6.51 9.02
C GLU A 9 -0.68 5.01 9.37
N GLY A 10 0.46 4.34 9.20
CA GLY A 10 0.58 2.89 9.40
C GLY A 10 -0.06 2.03 8.33
N SER A 11 -0.76 2.61 7.34
CA SER A 11 -1.24 1.84 6.19
C SER A 11 -0.12 1.51 5.21
N VAL A 12 -0.31 0.41 4.47
CA VAL A 12 0.57 -0.01 3.36
C VAL A 12 0.74 1.10 2.33
N GLU A 13 -0.34 1.83 2.04
CA GLU A 13 -0.32 2.98 1.15
C GLU A 13 0.54 4.12 1.72
N ALA A 14 0.50 4.39 3.03
CA ALA A 14 1.36 5.40 3.64
C ALA A 14 2.83 5.02 3.57
N TRP A 15 3.18 3.75 3.81
CA TRP A 15 4.55 3.26 3.65
C TRP A 15 5.05 3.42 2.21
N GLY A 16 4.27 2.97 1.22
CA GLY A 16 4.66 3.07 -0.19
C GLY A 16 4.89 4.52 -0.67
N ARG A 17 4.17 5.47 -0.07
CA ARG A 17 4.26 6.92 -0.36
C ARG A 17 5.27 7.67 0.50
N SER A 18 5.93 7.01 1.45
CA SER A 18 6.86 7.67 2.37
C SER A 18 8.01 8.33 1.59
N PRO A 19 8.40 9.57 1.93
CA PRO A 19 9.60 10.18 1.36
C PRO A 19 10.88 9.40 1.72
N GLU A 20 10.84 8.60 2.79
CA GLU A 20 11.94 7.75 3.25
C GLU A 20 11.98 6.37 2.54
N ASN A 21 11.02 6.08 1.66
CA ASN A 21 11.03 4.86 0.88
C ASN A 21 12.30 4.82 0.00
N PRO A 22 13.21 3.86 0.19
CA PRO A 22 14.50 3.82 -0.51
C PRO A 22 14.36 3.62 -2.02
N VAL A 23 13.20 3.13 -2.49
CA VAL A 23 12.89 2.97 -3.92
C VAL A 23 12.45 4.29 -4.57
N GLY A 24 12.12 5.32 -3.76
CA GLY A 24 11.87 6.67 -4.24
C GLY A 24 10.55 6.81 -5.02
N GLY A 25 9.46 7.10 -4.31
CA GLY A 25 8.25 7.68 -4.90
C GLY A 25 7.44 6.82 -5.88
N TRP A 26 7.53 5.50 -5.78
CA TRP A 26 6.79 4.55 -6.63
C TRP A 26 5.24 4.63 -6.46
N TYR A 27 4.54 4.02 -7.42
CA TYR A 27 3.08 3.83 -7.63
C TYR A 27 2.13 4.46 -6.60
N GLY A 28 2.05 5.79 -6.55
CA GLY A 28 1.10 6.49 -5.69
C GLY A 28 1.31 8.00 -5.66
N LEU A 29 2.54 8.47 -5.84
CA LEU A 29 2.82 9.91 -5.91
C LEU A 29 2.28 10.59 -7.19
N LYS A 30 1.99 9.82 -8.25
CA LYS A 30 1.34 10.34 -9.46
C LYS A 30 -0.14 10.61 -9.19
N LYS A 31 -0.64 11.74 -9.72
CA LYS A 31 -2.08 12.05 -9.74
C LYS A 31 -2.88 10.87 -10.32
N ARG A 32 -4.07 10.66 -9.78
CA ARG A 32 -5.05 9.58 -10.06
C ARG A 32 -4.66 8.16 -9.66
N LEU A 33 -3.52 7.97 -8.98
CA LEU A 33 -3.05 6.65 -8.54
C LEU A 33 -3.20 6.41 -7.04
N ARG A 34 -3.83 7.33 -6.30
CA ARG A 34 -3.99 7.17 -4.86
C ARG A 34 -4.76 5.90 -4.48
N GLY A 35 -4.23 5.14 -3.52
CA GLY A 35 -4.86 3.94 -2.98
C GLY A 35 -4.56 2.68 -3.78
N ARG A 36 -3.89 2.78 -4.94
CA ARG A 36 -3.55 1.60 -5.74
C ARG A 36 -2.38 0.83 -5.16
N PHE A 37 -1.46 1.49 -4.44
CA PHE A 37 -0.34 0.79 -3.81
C PHE A 37 -0.86 -0.19 -2.76
N GLY A 38 -1.69 0.30 -1.84
CA GLY A 38 -2.29 -0.51 -0.78
C GLY A 38 -3.30 -1.56 -1.27
N VAL A 39 -3.68 -1.57 -2.55
CA VAL A 39 -4.62 -2.55 -3.12
C VAL A 39 -3.90 -3.58 -4.00
N TYR A 40 -2.94 -3.16 -4.82
CA TYR A 40 -2.30 -4.05 -5.81
C TYR A 40 -1.01 -4.70 -5.33
N VAL A 41 -0.27 -4.06 -4.44
CA VAL A 41 1.00 -4.63 -3.95
C VAL A 41 0.78 -5.79 -2.97
N PRO A 42 -0.12 -5.70 -1.96
CA PRO A 42 -0.32 -6.81 -1.02
C PRO A 42 -0.60 -8.18 -1.66
N PRO A 43 -1.56 -8.33 -2.60
CA PRO A 43 -1.86 -9.65 -3.17
C PRO A 43 -0.71 -10.21 -4.03
N VAL A 44 0.12 -9.35 -4.62
CA VAL A 44 1.31 -9.80 -5.35
C VAL A 44 2.37 -10.32 -4.38
N LEU A 45 2.61 -9.63 -3.26
CA LEU A 45 3.54 -10.10 -2.24
C LEU A 45 3.07 -11.40 -1.59
N GLU A 46 1.77 -11.54 -1.36
CA GLU A 46 1.17 -12.79 -0.90
C GLU A 46 1.37 -13.94 -1.89
N ALA A 47 1.09 -13.72 -3.18
CA ALA A 47 1.29 -14.73 -4.22
C ALA A 47 2.76 -15.17 -4.37
N LEU A 48 3.70 -14.28 -4.05
CA LEU A 48 5.14 -14.58 -4.03
C LEU A 48 5.62 -15.22 -2.72
N GLY A 49 4.74 -15.39 -1.72
CA GLY A 49 5.11 -15.93 -0.41
C GLY A 49 5.98 -14.98 0.43
N LEU A 50 5.87 -13.67 0.19
CA LEU A 50 6.65 -12.62 0.87
C LEU A 50 5.84 -11.86 1.93
N ALA A 51 4.52 -12.02 1.94
CA ALA A 51 3.64 -11.38 2.89
C ALA A 51 2.41 -12.27 3.19
N GLU A 52 1.80 -12.04 4.34
CA GLU A 52 0.48 -12.54 4.71
C GLU A 52 -0.53 -11.39 4.58
N VAL A 53 -1.70 -11.65 3.99
CA VAL A 53 -2.75 -10.65 3.80
C VAL A 53 -4.08 -11.19 4.36
N GLU A 54 -4.82 -10.36 5.07
CA GLU A 54 -6.17 -10.71 5.51
C GLU A 54 -7.17 -10.61 4.35
N HIS A 55 -8.11 -11.56 4.29
CA HIS A 55 -9.16 -11.62 3.25
C HIS A 55 -10.54 -11.31 3.84
N GLY A 56 -10.65 -10.17 4.51
CA GLY A 56 -11.92 -9.64 5.02
C GLY A 56 -12.65 -8.76 4.01
N ALA A 57 -13.88 -8.36 4.36
CA ALA A 57 -14.69 -7.46 3.53
C ALA A 57 -14.14 -6.02 3.46
N ARG A 58 -13.36 -5.59 4.47
CA ARG A 58 -12.76 -4.25 4.57
C ARG A 58 -11.70 -4.20 5.68
N ASN A 59 -10.84 -3.19 5.63
CA ASN A 59 -9.80 -2.91 6.62
C ASN A 59 -8.81 -4.07 6.84
N ASN A 60 -8.54 -4.80 5.76
CA ASN A 60 -7.62 -5.92 5.77
C ASN A 60 -6.21 -5.44 6.12
N ARG A 61 -5.53 -6.22 6.97
CA ARG A 61 -4.14 -6.00 7.33
C ARG A 61 -3.22 -6.86 6.48
N MET A 62 -1.97 -6.43 6.37
CA MET A 62 -0.90 -7.26 5.82
C MET A 62 0.31 -7.24 6.74
N ARG A 63 1.12 -8.29 6.64
CA ARG A 63 2.39 -8.44 7.35
C ARG A 63 3.44 -9.00 6.39
N ALA A 64 4.63 -8.42 6.35
CA ALA A 64 5.76 -9.00 5.62
C ALA A 64 6.33 -10.20 6.39
N ILE A 65 6.79 -11.22 5.66
CA ILE A 65 7.44 -12.43 6.21
C ILE A 65 8.93 -12.19 6.39
#